data_AF-A0A3D0Y9D5-F1
#
_entry.id   AF-A0A3D0Y9D5-F1
#
_cell.length_a   1.000
_cell.length_b   1.000
_cell.length_c   1.000
_cell.angle_alpha   90.00
_cell.angle_beta   90.00
_cell.angle_gamma   90.00
#
_symmetry.space_group_name_H-M   'P 1'
#
loop_
_entity.id
_entity.type
_entity.pdbx_description
1 polymer ?
#
loop_
_entity_poly.entity_id
_entity_poly.type
_entity_poly.pdbx_seq_one_letter_code
_entity_poly.pdbx_strand_id
1 'polypeptide(L)'
;MNKISIDLDAVRFYNMTLEQMDEEFKDMKEYGIEAINMEYNMFLDEELEMFKNNILQCIKYNNMQVILRSRPLDGYYTEYIDDEQYQKSIVKHKQFLYNLYKILQENGIKQGVKVIYTGSKCEHNEAQKYIDKNIWFFKELSRSVLNMGIEILTDVQGAKPTRGRVVGDTWADFEYMVDEIPNVNWGICWSTANSRLNFVEYNDQLIPSEKILSKVKLANIRNNVSQNFDISIYKNEVQEQEIKALVISGYEDMFNLEYIYVQLEYNNIPYHEVFDGIYYLKCVLNYFEKKNVKGELLIIEDIERMNRQSIRTIIDKGIKIKIPEKNLEFSEVEIATHSLKVWDKGYLSFEDNKQFQIEIYYKDEDKLTINVKFMMIRDEVELQGYVFKITDKVPDIVKKIYRLVYLVD
;
A
#
# COMPACT_ATOMS: atom_id res chain seq x y z
N MET A 1 -8.90 -13.92 2.52
CA MET A 1 -7.57 -13.38 2.19
C MET A 1 -7.81 -12.03 1.55
N ASN A 2 -7.20 -10.99 2.10
CA ASN A 2 -7.39 -9.63 1.62
C ASN A 2 -6.94 -9.46 0.17
N LYS A 3 -7.63 -8.57 -0.54
CA LYS A 3 -7.34 -8.26 -1.95
C LYS A 3 -6.18 -7.28 -2.02
N ILE A 4 -5.38 -7.39 -3.07
CA ILE A 4 -4.25 -6.48 -3.31
C ILE A 4 -4.42 -5.79 -4.65
N SER A 5 -4.12 -4.50 -4.71
CA SER A 5 -4.06 -3.73 -5.93
C SER A 5 -2.78 -2.92 -6.02
N ILE A 6 -2.62 -2.29 -7.17
CA ILE A 6 -1.53 -1.37 -7.44
C ILE A 6 -2.08 -0.05 -7.97
N ASP A 7 -1.47 1.04 -7.52
CA ASP A 7 -1.62 2.31 -8.19
C ASP A 7 -0.69 2.38 -9.39
N LEU A 8 -1.26 2.26 -10.59
CA LEU A 8 -0.54 2.45 -11.84
C LEU A 8 -1.08 3.72 -12.47
N ASP A 9 -0.23 4.75 -12.52
CA ASP A 9 -0.53 5.93 -13.32
C ASP A 9 -0.82 5.48 -14.75
N ALA A 10 -1.97 5.89 -15.31
CA ALA A 10 -2.42 5.55 -16.65
C ALA A 10 -1.36 5.88 -17.72
N VAL A 11 -0.46 6.84 -17.42
CA VAL A 11 0.73 7.17 -18.22
C VAL A 11 1.57 5.93 -18.58
N ARG A 12 1.66 4.90 -17.71
CA ARG A 12 2.38 3.65 -17.99
C ARG A 12 1.91 2.99 -19.28
N PHE A 13 0.61 3.04 -19.54
CA PHE A 13 -0.03 2.34 -20.64
C PHE A 13 -0.08 3.19 -21.91
N TYR A 14 0.34 4.47 -21.86
CA TYR A 14 0.37 5.31 -23.04
C TYR A 14 1.34 4.74 -24.08
N ASN A 15 0.89 4.70 -25.34
CA ASN A 15 1.58 4.14 -26.50
C ASN A 15 1.75 2.61 -26.51
N MET A 16 1.18 1.87 -25.57
CA MET A 16 1.09 0.40 -25.68
C MET A 16 0.03 0.01 -26.73
N THR A 17 0.28 -1.07 -27.46
CA THR A 17 -0.78 -1.73 -28.24
C THR A 17 -1.73 -2.47 -27.30
N LEU A 18 -2.91 -2.88 -27.80
CA LEU A 18 -3.85 -3.67 -27.03
C LEU A 18 -3.24 -4.99 -26.56
N GLU A 19 -2.43 -5.64 -27.40
CA GLU A 19 -1.74 -6.89 -27.06
C GLU A 19 -0.74 -6.68 -25.92
N GLN A 20 0.04 -5.59 -25.96
CA GLN A 20 0.98 -5.25 -24.90
C GLN A 20 0.28 -4.94 -23.58
N MET A 21 -0.85 -4.21 -23.63
CA MET A 21 -1.66 -3.96 -22.43
C MET A 21 -2.24 -5.26 -21.87
N ASP A 22 -2.73 -6.17 -22.71
CA ASP A 22 -3.29 -7.44 -22.26
C ASP A 22 -2.24 -8.35 -21.62
N GLU A 23 -1.02 -8.43 -22.18
CA GLU A 23 0.11 -9.14 -21.56
C GLU A 23 0.44 -8.56 -20.18
N GLU A 24 0.54 -7.24 -20.07
CA GLU A 24 0.83 -6.55 -18.81
C GLU A 24 -0.27 -6.80 -17.74
N PHE A 25 -1.55 -6.84 -18.14
CA PHE A 25 -2.65 -7.19 -17.23
C PHE A 25 -2.64 -8.66 -16.81
N LYS A 26 -2.24 -9.58 -17.70
CA LYS A 26 -2.06 -11.00 -17.37
C LYS A 26 -0.95 -11.17 -16.34
N ASP A 27 0.20 -10.53 -16.55
CA ASP A 27 1.31 -10.55 -15.60
C ASP A 27 0.84 -10.05 -14.22
N MET A 28 0.14 -8.90 -14.17
CA MET A 28 -0.43 -8.38 -12.92
C MET A 28 -1.34 -9.41 -12.23
N LYS A 29 -2.20 -10.10 -12.98
CA LYS A 29 -3.05 -11.17 -12.45
C LYS A 29 -2.27 -12.36 -11.92
N GLU A 30 -1.21 -12.78 -12.61
CA GLU A 30 -0.32 -13.86 -12.13
C GLU A 30 0.36 -13.48 -10.80
N TYR A 31 0.73 -12.20 -10.65
CA TYR A 31 1.21 -11.65 -9.38
C TYR A 31 0.08 -11.38 -8.37
N GLY A 32 -1.17 -11.75 -8.68
CA GLY A 32 -2.37 -11.64 -7.85
C GLY A 32 -2.76 -10.21 -7.49
N ILE A 33 -2.53 -9.28 -8.41
CA ILE A 33 -3.13 -7.95 -8.38
C ILE A 33 -4.57 -8.09 -8.85
N GLU A 34 -5.52 -7.54 -8.09
CA GLU A 34 -6.95 -7.71 -8.33
C GLU A 34 -7.64 -6.46 -8.89
N ALA A 35 -7.03 -5.28 -8.76
CA ALA A 35 -7.58 -4.03 -9.28
C ALA A 35 -6.50 -3.13 -9.90
N ILE A 36 -6.95 -2.29 -10.81
CA ILE A 36 -6.16 -1.20 -11.39
C ILE A 36 -6.72 0.13 -10.91
N ASN A 37 -5.81 1.02 -10.50
CA ASN A 37 -6.13 2.41 -10.22
C ASN A 37 -5.95 3.24 -11.49
N MET A 38 -6.87 4.17 -11.77
CA MET A 38 -6.80 5.02 -12.95
C MET A 38 -7.34 6.41 -12.64
N GLU A 39 -6.84 7.41 -13.38
CA GLU A 39 -7.39 8.75 -13.37
C GLU A 39 -8.72 8.77 -14.12
N TYR A 40 -9.79 9.23 -13.48
CA TYR A 40 -11.11 9.23 -14.10
C TYR A 40 -11.24 10.21 -15.29
N ASN A 41 -10.24 11.06 -15.54
CA ASN A 41 -10.18 12.01 -16.65
C ASN A 41 -10.17 11.28 -18.00
N MET A 42 -9.69 10.03 -18.05
CA MET A 42 -9.77 9.20 -19.24
C MET A 42 -11.21 8.94 -19.74
N PHE A 43 -12.21 9.15 -18.89
CA PHE A 43 -13.63 9.02 -19.23
C PHE A 43 -14.27 10.35 -19.66
N LEU A 44 -13.51 11.45 -19.64
CA LEU A 44 -13.96 12.79 -20.01
C LEU A 44 -13.35 13.25 -21.34
N ASP A 45 -12.12 12.83 -21.61
CA ASP A 45 -11.34 13.28 -22.76
C ASP A 45 -11.65 12.44 -24.00
N GLU A 46 -12.23 13.07 -25.02
CA GLU A 46 -12.55 12.43 -26.30
C GLU A 46 -11.29 11.98 -27.05
N GLU A 47 -10.13 12.62 -26.83
CA GLU A 47 -8.87 12.22 -27.44
C GLU A 47 -8.37 10.87 -26.89
N LEU A 48 -8.82 10.50 -25.68
CA LEU A 48 -8.48 9.24 -25.01
C LEU A 48 -9.49 8.12 -25.30
N GLU A 49 -10.45 8.30 -26.20
CA GLU A 49 -11.52 7.33 -26.45
C GLU A 49 -11.00 5.93 -26.81
N MET A 50 -10.02 5.85 -27.72
CA MET A 50 -9.41 4.57 -28.12
C MET A 50 -8.64 3.92 -26.95
N PHE A 51 -7.88 4.73 -26.21
CA PHE A 51 -7.14 4.28 -25.03
C PHE A 51 -8.07 3.73 -23.94
N LYS A 52 -9.14 4.47 -23.63
CA LYS A 52 -10.20 4.07 -22.71
C LYS A 52 -10.80 2.73 -23.12
N ASN A 53 -11.15 2.57 -24.40
CA ASN A 53 -11.74 1.32 -24.89
C ASN A 53 -10.77 0.13 -24.77
N ASN A 54 -9.48 0.31 -25.08
CA ASN A 54 -8.48 -0.73 -24.91
C ASN A 54 -8.33 -1.16 -23.44
N ILE A 55 -8.20 -0.19 -22.52
CA ILE A 55 -8.08 -0.48 -21.09
C ILE A 55 -9.34 -1.20 -20.55
N LEU A 56 -10.53 -0.75 -20.92
CA LEU A 56 -11.78 -1.40 -20.49
C LEU A 56 -11.87 -2.85 -20.99
N GLN A 57 -11.36 -3.14 -22.19
CA GLN A 57 -11.25 -4.51 -22.69
C GLN A 57 -10.27 -5.34 -21.85
N CYS A 58 -9.06 -4.84 -21.57
CA CYS A 58 -8.08 -5.53 -20.73
C CYS A 58 -8.62 -5.81 -19.33
N ILE A 59 -9.30 -4.83 -18.70
CA ILE A 59 -9.96 -4.99 -17.40
C ILE A 59 -11.00 -6.12 -17.45
N LYS A 60 -11.84 -6.13 -18.49
CA LYS A 60 -12.89 -7.12 -18.69
C LYS A 60 -12.32 -8.52 -18.89
N TYR A 61 -11.36 -8.68 -19.82
CA TYR A 61 -10.78 -9.98 -20.14
C TYR A 61 -10.00 -10.58 -18.99
N ASN A 62 -9.33 -9.73 -18.21
CA ASN A 62 -8.56 -10.16 -17.05
C ASN A 62 -9.40 -10.15 -15.75
N ASN A 63 -10.69 -9.79 -15.77
CA ASN A 63 -11.55 -9.74 -14.58
C ASN A 63 -10.91 -8.97 -13.41
N MET A 64 -10.45 -7.76 -13.69
CA MET A 64 -9.88 -6.85 -12.67
C MET A 64 -10.95 -5.86 -12.17
N GLN A 65 -10.85 -5.48 -10.91
CA GLN A 65 -11.65 -4.40 -10.34
C GLN A 65 -11.08 -3.04 -10.75
N VAL A 66 -11.89 -2.00 -10.58
CA VAL A 66 -11.53 -0.63 -10.98
C VAL A 66 -11.54 0.29 -9.77
N ILE A 67 -10.43 0.98 -9.57
CA ILE A 67 -10.32 2.10 -8.64
C ILE A 67 -10.10 3.36 -9.49
N LEU A 68 -10.86 4.40 -9.23
CA LEU A 68 -10.77 5.66 -9.95
C LEU A 68 -10.34 6.77 -8.99
N ARG A 69 -9.25 7.44 -9.30
CA ARG A 69 -8.88 8.71 -8.67
C ARG A 69 -9.60 9.83 -9.40
N SER A 70 -10.40 10.59 -8.66
CA SER A 70 -10.93 11.83 -9.19
C SER A 70 -9.84 12.91 -9.17
N ARG A 71 -9.89 13.80 -10.17
CA ARG A 71 -9.28 15.14 -10.19
C ARG A 71 -10.37 16.16 -10.46
N PRO A 72 -10.46 17.31 -9.79
CA PRO A 72 -11.66 18.12 -9.88
C PRO A 72 -12.01 18.48 -11.35
N LEU A 73 -13.24 18.15 -11.79
CA LEU A 73 -13.68 18.28 -13.19
C LEU A 73 -13.54 19.72 -13.74
N ASP A 74 -13.63 20.71 -12.85
CA ASP A 74 -13.50 22.14 -13.17
C ASP A 74 -12.46 22.85 -12.28
N GLY A 75 -11.50 22.09 -11.71
CA GLY A 75 -10.47 22.62 -10.81
C GLY A 75 -10.86 22.75 -9.33
N TYR A 76 -12.12 22.50 -8.94
CA TYR A 76 -12.60 22.63 -7.56
C TYR A 76 -13.64 21.54 -7.18
N TYR A 77 -13.48 20.86 -6.04
CA TYR A 77 -14.49 19.90 -5.51
C TYR A 77 -15.52 20.61 -4.64
N THR A 78 -15.06 21.16 -3.52
CA THR A 78 -15.86 21.91 -2.54
C THR A 78 -15.25 23.29 -2.23
N GLU A 79 -14.25 23.72 -3.01
CA GLU A 79 -13.55 25.00 -2.85
C GLU A 79 -14.37 26.23 -3.29
N TYR A 80 -15.58 26.02 -3.80
CA TYR A 80 -16.47 27.11 -4.18
C TYR A 80 -17.00 27.88 -2.96
N ILE A 81 -16.65 29.16 -2.90
CA ILE A 81 -17.18 30.12 -1.91
C ILE A 81 -18.68 30.37 -2.17
N ASP A 82 -19.10 30.37 -3.44
CA ASP A 82 -20.49 30.55 -3.87
C ASP A 82 -21.28 29.23 -3.84
N ASP A 83 -22.44 29.25 -3.19
CA ASP A 83 -23.33 28.10 -3.06
C ASP A 83 -23.89 27.66 -4.42
N GLU A 84 -24.12 28.57 -5.36
CA GLU A 84 -24.61 28.20 -6.70
C GLU A 84 -23.59 27.34 -7.46
N GLN A 85 -22.31 27.74 -7.43
CA GLN A 85 -21.22 26.99 -8.06
C GLN A 85 -21.00 25.64 -7.39
N TYR A 86 -21.12 25.58 -6.06
CA TYR A 86 -21.05 24.34 -5.30
C TYR A 86 -22.18 23.36 -5.68
N GLN A 87 -23.42 23.85 -5.81
CA GLN A 87 -24.55 23.04 -6.28
C GLN A 87 -24.34 22.53 -7.71
N LYS A 88 -23.86 23.41 -8.61
CA LYS A 88 -23.52 23.04 -10.00
C LYS A 88 -22.43 21.95 -10.04
N SER A 89 -21.40 22.04 -9.20
CA SER A 89 -20.36 21.02 -9.08
C SER A 89 -20.94 19.66 -8.71
N ILE A 90 -21.86 19.61 -7.74
CA ILE A 90 -22.48 18.35 -7.31
C ILE A 90 -23.34 17.75 -8.42
N VAL A 91 -24.11 18.56 -9.15
CA VAL A 91 -24.88 18.08 -10.30
C VAL A 91 -23.96 17.48 -11.37
N LYS A 92 -22.85 18.15 -11.69
CA LYS A 92 -21.87 17.64 -12.67
C LYS A 92 -21.27 16.30 -12.25
N HIS A 93 -20.85 16.17 -11.00
CA HIS A 93 -20.28 14.90 -10.51
C HIS A 93 -21.31 13.77 -10.48
N LYS A 94 -22.58 14.05 -10.14
CA LYS A 94 -23.67 13.06 -10.24
C LYS A 94 -23.90 12.60 -11.68
N GLN A 95 -23.90 13.53 -12.64
CA GLN A 95 -24.03 13.22 -14.06
C GLN A 95 -22.85 12.37 -14.56
N PHE A 96 -21.63 12.74 -14.17
CA PHE A 96 -20.43 11.99 -14.48
C PHE A 96 -20.52 10.55 -13.95
N LEU A 97 -20.84 10.37 -12.67
CA LEU A 97 -20.95 9.04 -12.06
C LEU A 97 -22.01 8.17 -12.75
N TYR A 98 -23.13 8.76 -13.17
CA TYR A 98 -24.15 8.04 -13.93
C TYR A 98 -23.68 7.63 -15.34
N ASN A 99 -22.94 8.50 -16.03
CA ASN A 99 -22.36 8.18 -17.33
C ASN A 99 -21.27 7.11 -17.20
N LEU A 100 -20.40 7.23 -16.19
CA LEU A 100 -19.41 6.22 -15.85
C LEU A 100 -20.08 4.86 -15.60
N TYR A 101 -21.14 4.83 -14.79
CA TYR A 101 -21.91 3.61 -14.53
C TYR A 101 -22.40 2.95 -15.83
N LYS A 102 -22.92 3.73 -16.78
CA LYS A 102 -23.35 3.20 -18.09
C LYS A 102 -22.19 2.61 -18.89
N ILE A 103 -21.09 3.34 -19.01
CA ILE A 103 -19.89 2.88 -19.75
C ILE A 103 -19.38 1.57 -19.16
N LEU A 104 -19.28 1.48 -17.82
CA LEU A 104 -18.82 0.27 -17.14
C LEU A 104 -19.82 -0.89 -17.33
N GLN A 105 -21.13 -0.65 -17.21
CA GLN A 105 -22.19 -1.63 -17.46
C GLN A 105 -22.14 -2.21 -18.89
N GLU A 106 -21.98 -1.36 -19.90
CA GLU A 106 -21.87 -1.74 -21.31
C GLU A 106 -20.63 -2.63 -21.55
N ASN A 107 -19.56 -2.39 -20.78
CA ASN A 107 -18.34 -3.20 -20.82
C ASN A 107 -18.38 -4.42 -19.89
N GLY A 108 -19.48 -4.66 -19.17
CA GLY A 108 -19.65 -5.81 -18.28
C GLY A 108 -18.95 -5.67 -16.92
N ILE A 109 -18.51 -4.47 -16.55
CA ILE A 109 -17.86 -4.15 -15.27
C ILE A 109 -18.94 -3.63 -14.32
N LYS A 110 -19.39 -4.44 -13.36
CA LYS A 110 -20.66 -4.17 -12.64
C LYS A 110 -20.56 -3.95 -11.13
N GLN A 111 -19.44 -4.23 -10.47
CA GLN A 111 -19.40 -4.23 -9.00
C GLN A 111 -18.03 -3.85 -8.42
N GLY A 112 -18.05 -3.21 -7.25
CA GLY A 112 -16.86 -2.89 -6.47
C GLY A 112 -16.01 -1.76 -7.05
N VAL A 113 -16.62 -0.87 -7.85
CA VAL A 113 -15.93 0.29 -8.42
C VAL A 113 -15.75 1.33 -7.32
N LYS A 114 -14.52 1.64 -6.97
CA LYS A 114 -14.19 2.63 -5.94
C LYS A 114 -13.83 3.95 -6.61
N VAL A 115 -14.44 5.06 -6.22
CA VAL A 115 -14.11 6.41 -6.71
C VAL A 115 -13.61 7.26 -5.56
N ILE A 116 -12.35 7.67 -5.65
CA ILE A 116 -11.61 8.39 -4.61
C ILE A 116 -11.69 9.89 -4.88
N TYR A 117 -12.06 10.66 -3.86
CA TYR A 117 -12.12 12.11 -3.87
C TYR A 117 -11.23 12.68 -2.77
N THR A 118 -10.51 13.76 -3.10
CA THR A 118 -9.74 14.51 -2.10
C THR A 118 -10.63 15.53 -1.41
N GLY A 119 -10.35 15.82 -0.15
CA GLY A 119 -10.93 16.98 0.53
C GLY A 119 -10.47 18.31 -0.07
N SER A 120 -11.09 19.41 0.37
CA SER A 120 -10.83 20.74 -0.17
C SER A 120 -10.01 21.61 0.76
N LYS A 121 -9.26 22.56 0.19
CA LYS A 121 -8.50 23.53 0.97
C LYS A 121 -9.44 24.38 1.82
N CYS A 122 -9.08 24.54 3.09
CA CYS A 122 -9.80 25.40 4.02
C CYS A 122 -9.27 26.83 3.93
N GLU A 123 -10.18 27.80 3.88
CA GLU A 123 -9.83 29.19 4.18
C GLU A 123 -9.54 29.38 5.67
N HIS A 124 -8.76 30.40 5.99
CA HIS A 124 -8.32 30.66 7.37
C HIS A 124 -9.53 30.88 8.29
N ASN A 125 -9.58 30.16 9.41
CA ASN A 125 -10.67 30.18 10.40
C ASN A 125 -12.05 29.69 9.92
N GLU A 126 -12.17 29.04 8.76
CA GLU A 126 -13.44 28.51 8.26
C GLU A 126 -13.49 26.97 8.17
N ALA A 127 -12.57 26.25 8.82
CA ALA A 127 -12.44 24.79 8.75
C ALA A 127 -13.78 24.02 8.83
N GLN A 128 -14.62 24.33 9.81
CA GLN A 128 -15.90 23.64 10.01
C GLN A 128 -16.84 23.76 8.81
N LYS A 129 -16.95 24.95 8.21
CA LYS A 129 -17.78 25.20 7.04
C LYS A 129 -17.36 24.33 5.85
N TYR A 130 -16.05 24.15 5.64
CA TYR A 130 -15.53 23.28 4.58
C TYR A 130 -15.75 21.80 4.90
N ILE A 131 -15.64 21.39 6.17
CA ILE A 131 -15.97 20.03 6.60
C ILE A 131 -17.45 19.72 6.34
N ASP A 132 -18.36 20.61 6.73
CA ASP A 132 -19.81 20.47 6.49
C ASP A 132 -20.14 20.40 4.99
N LYS A 133 -19.46 21.20 4.16
CA LYS A 133 -19.55 21.11 2.69
C LYS A 133 -19.02 19.76 2.17
N ASN A 134 -17.92 19.22 2.70
CA ASN A 134 -17.46 17.89 2.27
C ASN A 134 -18.47 16.80 2.66
N ILE A 135 -19.03 16.88 3.86
CA ILE A 135 -20.08 15.97 4.33
C ILE A 135 -21.29 16.00 3.40
N TRP A 136 -21.81 17.19 3.06
CA TRP A 136 -22.95 17.30 2.15
C TRP A 136 -22.63 16.75 0.76
N PHE A 137 -21.44 17.07 0.23
CA PHE A 137 -20.97 16.56 -1.06
C PHE A 137 -20.96 15.03 -1.08
N PHE A 138 -20.34 14.39 -0.10
CA PHE A 138 -20.24 12.93 -0.03
C PHE A 138 -21.59 12.26 0.23
N LYS A 139 -22.46 12.83 1.08
CA LYS A 139 -23.85 12.36 1.25
C LYS A 139 -24.59 12.32 -0.08
N GLU A 140 -24.53 13.41 -0.83
CA GLU A 140 -25.28 13.57 -2.08
C GLU A 140 -24.74 12.69 -3.21
N LEU A 141 -23.42 12.56 -3.37
CA LEU A 141 -22.84 11.64 -4.35
C LEU A 141 -23.17 10.20 -4.00
N SER A 142 -22.93 9.79 -2.75
CA SER A 142 -23.15 8.41 -2.30
C SER A 142 -24.62 8.01 -2.45
N ARG A 143 -25.57 8.89 -2.10
CA ARG A 143 -27.01 8.66 -2.32
C ARG A 143 -27.33 8.46 -3.79
N SER A 144 -26.71 9.22 -4.69
CA SER A 144 -27.01 9.14 -6.13
C SER A 144 -26.57 7.83 -6.79
N VAL A 145 -25.58 7.13 -6.21
CA VAL A 145 -25.01 5.89 -6.77
C VAL A 145 -25.23 4.64 -5.92
N LEU A 146 -26.09 4.69 -4.90
CA LEU A 146 -26.26 3.62 -3.91
C LEU A 146 -26.51 2.23 -4.51
N ASN A 147 -27.26 2.16 -5.62
CA ASN A 147 -27.60 0.91 -6.30
C ASN A 147 -26.82 0.68 -7.60
N MET A 148 -25.74 1.43 -7.82
CA MET A 148 -24.93 1.37 -9.05
C MET A 148 -23.66 0.53 -8.89
N GLY A 149 -23.43 -0.08 -7.72
CA GLY A 149 -22.20 -0.84 -7.44
C GLY A 149 -20.95 0.04 -7.34
N ILE A 150 -21.12 1.34 -7.07
CA ILE A 150 -20.07 2.34 -6.92
C ILE A 150 -19.94 2.74 -5.44
N GLU A 151 -18.70 2.74 -4.97
CA GLU A 151 -18.32 3.23 -3.64
C GLU A 151 -17.64 4.60 -3.76
N ILE A 152 -18.07 5.55 -2.92
CA ILE A 152 -17.50 6.90 -2.87
C ILE A 152 -16.55 6.96 -1.69
N LEU A 153 -15.26 7.19 -1.96
CA LEU A 153 -14.23 7.21 -0.94
C LEU A 153 -13.68 8.62 -0.76
N THR A 154 -13.51 9.03 0.50
CA THR A 154 -12.78 10.25 0.85
C THR A 154 -11.34 9.89 1.19
N ASP A 155 -10.37 10.51 0.53
CA ASP A 155 -8.94 10.27 0.73
C ASP A 155 -8.38 11.04 1.93
N VAL A 156 -7.64 10.35 2.79
CA VAL A 156 -6.83 10.97 3.86
C VAL A 156 -5.79 11.88 3.22
N GLN A 157 -5.87 13.17 3.48
CA GLN A 157 -4.96 14.18 2.93
C GLN A 157 -3.73 14.33 3.81
N GLY A 158 -2.57 14.56 3.19
CA GLY A 158 -1.33 14.83 3.90
C GLY A 158 -1.18 16.32 4.22
N ALA A 159 -0.61 16.60 5.38
CA ALA A 159 -0.28 17.93 5.86
C ALA A 159 0.61 18.65 4.84
N LYS A 160 0.21 19.87 4.48
CA LYS A 160 0.97 20.73 3.56
C LYS A 160 1.12 22.11 4.19
N PRO A 161 2.14 22.33 5.03
CA PRO A 161 2.33 23.58 5.76
C PRO A 161 2.31 24.82 4.85
N THR A 162 2.82 24.69 3.63
CA THR A 162 2.85 25.77 2.64
C THR A 162 1.53 26.01 1.92
N ARG A 163 0.63 25.02 1.83
CA ARG A 163 -0.66 25.13 1.14
C ARG A 163 -1.81 25.47 2.09
N GLY A 164 -1.62 25.33 3.40
CA GLY A 164 -2.66 25.51 4.41
C GLY A 164 -3.44 24.22 4.69
N ARG A 165 -4.35 24.29 5.66
CA ARG A 165 -5.21 23.17 6.08
C ARG A 165 -6.12 22.69 4.94
N VAL A 166 -6.33 21.38 4.84
CA VAL A 166 -7.23 20.73 3.88
C VAL A 166 -8.18 19.83 4.65
N VAL A 167 -9.46 19.77 4.27
CA VAL A 167 -10.39 18.84 4.91
C VAL A 167 -9.88 17.39 4.74
N GLY A 168 -9.84 16.64 5.84
CA GLY A 168 -9.33 15.26 5.85
C GLY A 168 -7.82 15.16 6.06
N ASP A 169 -7.16 16.21 6.54
CA ASP A 169 -5.76 16.19 6.99
C ASP A 169 -5.58 15.88 8.49
N THR A 170 -6.69 15.62 9.20
CA THR A 170 -6.70 15.22 10.62
C THR A 170 -7.71 14.11 10.87
N TRP A 171 -7.47 13.28 11.88
CA TRP A 171 -8.45 12.24 12.24
C TRP A 171 -9.76 12.80 12.78
N ALA A 172 -9.74 13.96 13.44
CA ALA A 172 -10.95 14.62 13.94
C ALA A 172 -11.96 14.94 12.81
N ASP A 173 -11.48 15.33 11.63
CA ASP A 173 -12.34 15.54 10.45
C ASP A 173 -13.07 14.24 10.08
N PHE A 174 -12.34 13.12 10.07
CA PHE A 174 -12.91 11.82 9.76
C PHE A 174 -13.86 11.32 10.85
N GLU A 175 -13.57 11.54 12.13
CA GLU A 175 -14.51 11.17 13.20
C GLU A 175 -15.87 11.84 13.01
N TYR A 176 -15.87 13.12 12.67
CA TYR A 176 -17.08 13.87 12.40
C TYR A 176 -17.77 13.42 11.11
N MET A 177 -17.02 13.16 10.03
CA MET A 177 -17.59 12.60 8.79
C MET A 177 -18.23 11.22 9.01
N VAL A 178 -17.62 10.37 9.83
CA VAL A 178 -18.14 9.03 10.15
C VAL A 178 -19.48 9.10 10.87
N ASP A 179 -19.65 10.07 11.77
CA ASP A 179 -20.93 10.31 12.46
C ASP A 179 -21.99 10.86 11.51
N GLU A 180 -21.56 11.76 10.63
CA GLU A 180 -22.49 12.53 9.84
C GLU A 180 -22.94 11.82 8.56
N ILE A 181 -22.10 11.03 7.89
CA ILE A 181 -22.41 10.42 6.58
C ILE A 181 -22.99 9.00 6.77
N PRO A 182 -24.32 8.81 6.65
CA PRO A 182 -24.96 7.53 6.95
C PRO A 182 -24.86 6.51 5.80
N ASN A 183 -24.37 6.92 4.63
CA ASN A 183 -24.39 6.12 3.41
C ASN A 183 -23.45 4.91 3.51
N VAL A 184 -23.97 3.70 3.34
CA VAL A 184 -23.19 2.45 3.41
C VAL A 184 -22.18 2.29 2.27
N ASN A 185 -22.41 2.95 1.13
CA ASN A 185 -21.50 2.97 -0.01
C ASN A 185 -20.48 4.12 0.05
N TRP A 186 -20.47 4.90 1.13
CA TRP A 186 -19.37 5.81 1.44
C TRP A 186 -18.31 5.11 2.31
N GLY A 187 -17.06 5.54 2.21
CA GLY A 187 -15.98 5.09 3.09
C GLY A 187 -14.72 5.96 2.97
N ILE A 188 -13.65 5.48 3.61
CA ILE A 188 -12.37 6.18 3.69
C ILE A 188 -11.34 5.44 2.84
N CYS A 189 -10.59 6.20 2.04
CA CYS A 189 -9.35 5.77 1.43
C CYS A 189 -8.20 6.22 2.35
N TRP A 190 -7.66 5.28 3.13
CA TRP A 190 -6.58 5.59 4.07
C TRP A 190 -5.24 5.54 3.35
N SER A 191 -4.67 6.71 3.08
CA SER A 191 -3.27 6.85 2.68
C SER A 191 -2.34 6.86 3.89
N THR A 192 -1.55 5.80 4.06
CA THR A 192 -0.64 5.68 5.20
C THR A 192 0.51 6.69 5.16
N ALA A 193 0.97 7.05 3.96
CA ALA A 193 1.96 8.11 3.81
C ALA A 193 1.43 9.47 4.29
N ASN A 194 0.16 9.77 4.00
CA ASN A 194 -0.47 11.02 4.42
C ASN A 194 -0.69 11.06 5.94
N SER A 195 -1.18 9.97 6.55
CA SER A 195 -1.33 9.93 8.02
C SER A 195 0.01 10.05 8.75
N ARG A 196 1.09 9.47 8.22
CA ARG A 196 2.44 9.67 8.78
C ARG A 196 2.93 11.12 8.64
N LEU A 197 2.65 11.79 7.52
CA LEU A 197 2.93 13.22 7.37
C LEU A 197 2.17 14.05 8.42
N ASN A 198 0.90 13.74 8.64
CA ASN A 198 0.06 14.42 9.64
C ASN A 198 0.58 14.16 11.06
N PHE A 199 1.02 12.93 11.35
CA PHE A 199 1.68 12.58 12.60
C PHE A 199 2.91 13.48 12.83
N VAL A 200 3.79 13.65 11.84
CA VAL A 200 5.01 14.46 11.98
C VAL A 200 4.70 15.96 12.09
N GLU A 201 3.81 16.47 11.25
CA GLU A 201 3.54 17.91 11.13
C GLU A 201 2.62 18.44 12.23
N TYR A 202 1.62 17.65 12.63
CA TYR A 202 0.59 18.08 13.59
C TYR A 202 0.66 17.35 14.93
N ASN A 203 1.56 16.37 15.07
CA ASN A 203 1.55 15.46 16.22
C ASN A 203 0.17 14.78 16.41
N ASP A 204 -0.50 14.49 15.28
CA ASP A 204 -1.74 13.71 15.24
C ASP A 204 -1.45 12.24 15.59
N GLN A 205 -2.46 11.40 15.77
CA GLN A 205 -2.27 9.96 15.94
C GLN A 205 -1.84 9.31 14.62
N LEU A 206 -0.96 8.31 14.66
CA LEU A 206 -0.55 7.59 13.45
C LEU A 206 -1.64 6.63 12.97
N ILE A 207 -2.15 5.83 13.89
CA ILE A 207 -3.20 4.83 13.65
C ILE A 207 -4.51 5.44 14.12
N PRO A 208 -5.57 5.47 13.27
CA PRO A 208 -6.84 6.06 13.63
C PRO A 208 -7.63 5.17 14.60
N SER A 209 -8.69 5.74 15.19
CA SER A 209 -9.59 5.00 16.09
C SER A 209 -10.33 3.86 15.37
N GLU A 210 -10.75 2.83 16.11
CA GLU A 210 -11.53 1.70 15.58
C GLU A 210 -12.78 2.15 14.80
N LYS A 211 -13.40 3.25 15.25
CA LYS A 211 -14.53 3.88 14.59
C LYS A 211 -14.18 4.30 13.15
N ILE A 212 -13.04 4.94 12.94
CA ILE A 212 -12.55 5.32 11.61
C ILE A 212 -12.14 4.08 10.82
N LEU A 213 -11.39 3.14 11.44
CA LEU A 213 -10.95 1.90 10.79
C LEU A 213 -12.13 1.10 10.21
N SER A 214 -13.27 1.06 10.92
CA SER A 214 -14.50 0.40 10.46
C SER A 214 -15.12 1.00 9.18
N LYS A 215 -14.69 2.20 8.78
CA LYS A 215 -15.12 2.88 7.55
C LYS A 215 -14.06 2.88 6.45
N VAL A 216 -12.85 2.36 6.72
CA VAL A 216 -11.84 2.21 5.69
C VAL A 216 -12.30 1.15 4.69
N LYS A 217 -12.28 1.48 3.41
CA LYS A 217 -12.63 0.59 2.29
C LYS A 217 -11.49 0.41 1.29
N LEU A 218 -10.47 1.25 1.40
CA LEU A 218 -9.24 1.15 0.61
C LEU A 218 -8.08 1.61 1.48
N ALA A 219 -7.04 0.80 1.56
CA ALA A 219 -5.82 1.11 2.28
C ALA A 219 -4.69 1.36 1.27
N ASN A 220 -4.34 2.62 1.05
CA ASN A 220 -3.20 3.03 0.23
C ASN A 220 -1.91 2.93 1.05
N ILE A 221 -1.19 1.85 0.84
CA ILE A 221 0.06 1.53 1.52
C ILE A 221 1.23 2.13 0.74
N ARG A 222 1.96 3.05 1.37
CA ARG A 222 3.14 3.70 0.79
C ARG A 222 4.21 3.97 1.84
N ASN A 223 5.48 3.83 1.46
CA ASN A 223 6.58 3.89 2.42
C ASN A 223 6.91 5.32 2.93
N ASN A 224 6.66 6.40 2.18
CA ASN A 224 7.42 7.63 2.42
C ASN A 224 6.69 8.84 3.03
N VAL A 225 7.39 9.49 3.97
CA VAL A 225 7.03 10.72 4.72
C VAL A 225 7.92 11.92 4.29
N SER A 226 8.92 11.71 3.42
CA SER A 226 9.74 12.79 2.88
C SER A 226 9.83 12.73 1.36
N GLN A 227 10.04 13.88 0.71
CA GLN A 227 10.20 14.01 -0.74
C GLN A 227 11.45 13.30 -1.30
N ASN A 228 12.30 12.70 -0.44
CA ASN A 228 13.42 11.88 -0.84
C ASN A 228 13.02 10.41 -0.85
N PHE A 229 12.81 9.90 -2.06
CA PHE A 229 12.22 8.60 -2.40
C PHE A 229 12.98 7.39 -1.84
N ASP A 230 12.40 6.70 -0.86
CA ASP A 230 12.71 5.30 -0.56
C ASP A 230 11.54 4.45 -1.07
N ILE A 231 11.66 3.97 -2.30
CA ILE A 231 10.63 3.22 -3.04
C ILE A 231 10.54 1.76 -2.54
N SER A 232 11.53 1.32 -1.75
CA SER A 232 11.49 0.01 -1.11
C SER A 232 10.41 -0.02 -0.03
N ILE A 233 9.24 -0.60 -0.32
CA ILE A 233 8.26 -0.95 0.72
C ILE A 233 8.83 -1.92 1.78
N TYR A 234 10.03 -2.45 1.52
CA TYR A 234 10.71 -3.52 2.22
C TYR A 234 11.34 -3.13 3.56
N LYS A 235 11.10 -1.92 4.08
CA LYS A 235 11.89 -1.37 5.21
C LYS A 235 11.14 -0.47 6.17
N ASN A 236 9.92 -0.83 6.57
CA ASN A 236 9.20 0.04 7.47
C ASN A 236 8.30 -0.69 8.48
N GLU A 237 8.77 -0.82 9.72
CA GLU A 237 7.97 -1.34 10.82
C GLU A 237 6.72 -0.47 11.06
N VAL A 238 6.80 0.86 10.86
CA VAL A 238 5.63 1.75 10.94
C VAL A 238 4.54 1.31 9.95
N GLN A 239 4.94 0.94 8.73
CA GLN A 239 4.03 0.40 7.73
C GLN A 239 3.43 -0.94 8.15
N GLU A 240 4.24 -1.84 8.70
CA GLU A 240 3.74 -3.10 9.25
C GLU A 240 2.75 -2.87 10.40
N GLN A 241 2.96 -1.87 11.27
CA GLN A 241 2.01 -1.53 12.34
C GLN A 241 0.67 -1.03 11.80
N GLU A 242 0.66 -0.23 10.74
CA GLU A 242 -0.59 0.20 10.08
C GLU A 242 -1.32 -0.98 9.42
N ILE A 243 -0.58 -1.90 8.79
CA ILE A 243 -1.15 -3.14 8.24
C ILE A 243 -1.69 -4.03 9.38
N LYS A 244 -0.97 -4.16 10.50
CA LYS A 244 -1.45 -4.89 11.70
C LYS A 244 -2.76 -4.27 12.22
N ALA A 245 -2.84 -2.95 12.31
CA ALA A 245 -4.04 -2.25 12.76
C ALA A 245 -5.26 -2.57 11.88
N LEU A 246 -5.09 -2.56 10.55
CA LEU A 246 -6.13 -2.97 9.61
C LEU A 246 -6.54 -4.43 9.84
N VAL A 247 -5.59 -5.36 9.92
CA VAL A 247 -5.88 -6.79 10.14
C VAL A 247 -6.60 -7.02 11.48
N ILE A 248 -6.16 -6.38 12.56
CA ILE A 248 -6.77 -6.49 13.90
C ILE A 248 -8.21 -5.95 13.86
N SER A 249 -8.47 -4.87 13.13
CA SER A 249 -9.81 -4.29 12.99
C SER A 249 -10.79 -5.15 12.17
N GLY A 250 -10.33 -6.25 11.58
CA GLY A 250 -11.15 -7.09 10.70
C GLY A 250 -11.36 -6.48 9.31
N TYR A 251 -10.45 -5.61 8.86
CA TYR A 251 -10.49 -5.07 7.51
C TYR A 251 -10.30 -6.20 6.48
N GLU A 252 -11.28 -6.42 5.60
CA GLU A 252 -11.26 -7.47 4.55
C GLU A 252 -11.21 -6.90 3.13
N ASP A 253 -11.19 -5.57 3.01
CA ASP A 253 -11.16 -4.84 1.74
C ASP A 253 -9.74 -4.82 1.15
N MET A 254 -9.50 -3.93 0.18
CA MET A 254 -8.32 -3.93 -0.68
C MET A 254 -7.13 -3.16 -0.10
N PHE A 255 -5.94 -3.77 -0.12
CA PHE A 255 -4.68 -3.07 0.10
C PHE A 255 -4.07 -2.65 -1.23
N ASN A 256 -3.91 -1.35 -1.43
CA ASN A 256 -3.36 -0.78 -2.65
C ASN A 256 -1.93 -0.32 -2.41
N LEU A 257 -0.96 -0.88 -3.14
CA LEU A 257 0.40 -0.36 -3.14
C LEU A 257 0.49 0.87 -4.05
N GLU A 258 0.78 2.03 -3.46
CA GLU A 258 0.90 3.27 -4.22
C GLU A 258 2.35 3.48 -4.71
N TYR A 259 2.54 3.44 -6.04
CA TYR A 259 3.78 3.82 -6.71
C TYR A 259 3.53 5.02 -7.62
N ILE A 260 4.47 5.97 -7.65
CA ILE A 260 4.43 7.06 -8.64
C ILE A 260 5.32 6.62 -9.81
N TYR A 261 4.71 6.17 -10.89
CA TYR A 261 5.42 5.53 -12.01
C TYR A 261 6.52 6.41 -12.62
N VAL A 262 6.21 7.69 -12.86
CA VAL A 262 7.19 8.67 -13.37
C VAL A 262 8.45 8.73 -12.47
N GLN A 263 8.29 8.53 -11.15
CA GLN A 263 9.42 8.50 -10.23
C GLN A 263 10.17 7.17 -10.26
N LEU A 264 9.51 6.04 -10.55
CA LEU A 264 10.21 4.77 -10.80
C LEU A 264 11.16 4.93 -11.98
N GLU A 265 10.69 5.52 -13.09
CA GLU A 265 11.48 5.79 -14.28
C GLU A 265 12.64 6.76 -14.00
N TYR A 266 12.37 7.91 -13.37
CA TYR A 266 13.42 8.88 -13.05
C TYR A 266 14.53 8.30 -12.16
N ASN A 267 14.19 7.37 -11.26
CA ASN A 267 15.15 6.74 -10.36
C ASN A 267 15.76 5.45 -10.92
N ASN A 268 15.48 5.09 -12.19
CA ASN A 268 15.91 3.84 -12.82
C ASN A 268 15.56 2.59 -12.00
N ILE A 269 14.42 2.62 -11.30
CA ILE A 269 13.95 1.47 -10.55
C ILE A 269 13.29 0.50 -11.52
N PRO A 270 13.79 -0.74 -11.61
CA PRO A 270 13.21 -1.72 -12.51
C PRO A 270 11.75 -1.99 -12.16
N TYR A 271 10.90 -2.04 -13.19
CA TYR A 271 9.48 -2.30 -13.02
C TYR A 271 9.18 -3.60 -12.25
N HIS A 272 10.01 -4.64 -12.38
CA HIS A 272 9.81 -5.88 -11.64
C HIS A 272 9.90 -5.72 -10.12
N GLU A 273 10.58 -4.68 -9.61
CA GLU A 273 10.62 -4.41 -8.16
C GLU A 273 9.23 -4.03 -7.60
N VAL A 274 8.28 -3.65 -8.45
CA VAL A 274 6.88 -3.45 -8.07
C VAL A 274 6.23 -4.79 -7.68
N PHE A 275 6.50 -5.84 -8.44
CA PHE A 275 5.95 -7.17 -8.21
C PHE A 275 6.52 -7.82 -6.95
N ASP A 276 7.80 -7.59 -6.65
CA ASP A 276 8.41 -7.97 -5.38
C ASP A 276 7.69 -7.30 -4.20
N GLY A 277 7.19 -6.08 -4.41
CA GLY A 277 6.41 -5.34 -3.42
C GLY A 277 5.06 -5.98 -3.13
N ILE A 278 4.33 -6.34 -4.18
CA ILE A 278 3.08 -7.09 -4.07
C ILE A 278 3.29 -8.41 -3.32
N TYR A 279 4.36 -9.12 -3.64
CA TYR A 279 4.71 -10.37 -3.00
C TYR A 279 5.03 -10.21 -1.51
N TYR A 280 5.80 -9.19 -1.15
CA TYR A 280 6.06 -8.82 0.24
C TYR A 280 4.76 -8.58 1.00
N LEU A 281 3.87 -7.74 0.46
CA LEU A 281 2.60 -7.42 1.11
C LEU A 281 1.75 -8.68 1.34
N LYS A 282 1.69 -9.61 0.37
CA LYS A 282 1.02 -10.90 0.56
C LYS A 282 1.59 -11.69 1.74
N CYS A 283 2.91 -11.72 1.86
CA CYS A 283 3.58 -12.46 2.93
C CYS A 283 3.28 -11.84 4.29
N VAL A 284 3.35 -10.51 4.40
CA VAL A 284 2.99 -9.74 5.60
C VAL A 284 1.55 -10.02 6.01
N LEU A 285 0.60 -9.91 5.07
CA LEU A 285 -0.82 -10.13 5.31
C LEU A 285 -1.11 -11.57 5.76
N ASN A 286 -0.60 -12.57 5.04
CA ASN A 286 -0.78 -13.98 5.41
C ASN A 286 -0.30 -14.26 6.84
N TYR A 287 0.87 -13.72 7.18
CA TYR A 287 1.43 -13.87 8.51
C TYR A 287 0.56 -13.18 9.58
N PHE A 288 0.18 -11.92 9.36
CA PHE A 288 -0.64 -11.19 10.32
C PHE A 288 -2.03 -11.83 10.49
N GLU A 289 -2.70 -12.21 9.41
CA GLU A 289 -3.98 -12.94 9.48
C GLU A 289 -3.85 -14.22 10.35
N LYS A 290 -2.82 -15.05 10.10
CA LYS A 290 -2.56 -16.27 10.89
C LYS A 290 -2.31 -15.97 12.37
N LYS A 291 -1.61 -14.87 12.68
CA LYS A 291 -1.30 -14.46 14.06
C LYS A 291 -2.50 -13.83 14.76
N ASN A 292 -3.33 -13.09 14.03
CA ASN A 292 -4.54 -12.48 14.56
C ASN A 292 -5.52 -13.56 15.06
N VAL A 293 -5.70 -14.63 14.27
CA VAL A 293 -6.53 -15.79 14.65
C VAL A 293 -6.05 -16.44 15.96
N LYS A 294 -4.75 -16.38 16.27
CA LYS A 294 -4.17 -16.91 17.50
C LYS A 294 -4.17 -15.92 18.67
N GLY A 295 -4.63 -14.68 18.46
CA GLY A 295 -4.55 -13.60 19.46
C GLY A 295 -3.11 -13.15 19.75
N GLU A 296 -2.19 -13.35 18.81
CA GLU A 296 -0.75 -13.11 18.99
C GLU A 296 -0.27 -11.78 18.38
N LEU A 297 -1.15 -11.00 17.73
CA LEU A 297 -0.80 -9.68 17.22
C LEU A 297 -1.00 -8.60 18.28
N LEU A 298 -0.02 -7.69 18.37
CA LEU A 298 -0.07 -6.49 19.18
C LEU A 298 0.39 -5.30 18.35
N ILE A 299 -0.27 -4.17 18.54
CA ILE A 299 0.17 -2.88 18.00
C ILE A 299 1.19 -2.29 18.96
N ILE A 300 2.33 -1.88 18.43
CA ILE A 300 3.30 -1.07 19.16
C ILE A 300 2.94 0.38 18.87
N GLU A 301 2.68 1.19 19.88
CA GLU A 301 2.30 2.62 19.71
C GLU A 301 3.51 3.58 19.85
N ASP A 302 4.66 3.07 20.29
CA ASP A 302 5.88 3.86 20.49
C ASP A 302 6.70 3.97 19.20
N ILE A 303 6.73 5.16 18.62
CA ILE A 303 7.39 5.46 17.33
C ILE A 303 8.92 5.39 17.40
N GLU A 304 9.53 5.72 18.54
CA GLU A 304 10.97 5.51 18.69
C GLU A 304 11.30 4.01 18.63
N ARG A 305 10.42 3.17 19.20
CA ARG A 305 10.56 1.71 19.12
C ARG A 305 10.26 1.19 17.71
N MET A 306 9.27 1.73 17.01
CA MET A 306 9.00 1.38 15.60
C MET A 306 10.20 1.71 14.70
N ASN A 307 10.81 2.88 14.84
CA ASN A 307 11.94 3.31 13.99
C ASN A 307 13.26 2.57 14.27
N ARG A 308 13.41 1.93 15.44
CA ARG A 308 14.64 1.22 15.83
C ARG A 308 14.67 -0.26 15.42
N GLN A 309 13.55 -0.84 15.02
CA GLN A 309 13.47 -2.24 14.64
C GLN A 309 13.58 -2.37 13.11
N SER A 310 14.70 -2.94 12.64
CA SER A 310 14.82 -3.40 11.26
C SER A 310 13.86 -4.55 11.03
N ILE A 311 13.29 -4.62 9.82
CA ILE A 311 12.28 -5.59 9.38
C ILE A 311 12.44 -6.92 10.09
N ARG A 312 11.43 -7.21 10.89
CA ARG A 312 11.13 -8.44 11.59
C ARG A 312 12.19 -9.54 11.54
N THR A 313 12.81 -9.74 12.68
CA THR A 313 13.65 -10.90 13.03
C THR A 313 12.78 -12.13 13.29
N ILE A 314 13.01 -13.23 12.58
CA ILE A 314 12.55 -14.55 13.01
C ILE A 314 13.69 -15.29 13.69
N ILE A 315 13.43 -15.82 14.90
CA ILE A 315 14.26 -16.82 15.57
C ILE A 315 13.47 -18.13 15.58
N ASP A 316 13.84 -19.07 14.71
CA ASP A 316 13.19 -20.39 14.63
C ASP A 316 14.25 -21.50 14.62
N LYS A 317 14.09 -22.48 15.51
CA LYS A 317 14.99 -23.64 15.65
C LYS A 317 14.86 -24.64 14.50
N GLY A 318 13.82 -24.52 13.68
CA GLY A 318 13.62 -25.30 12.45
C GLY A 318 14.42 -24.80 11.25
N ILE A 319 15.02 -23.61 11.33
CA ILE A 319 15.89 -23.06 10.29
C ILE A 319 17.31 -23.52 10.54
N LYS A 320 17.90 -24.20 9.55
CA LYS A 320 19.30 -24.64 9.58
C LYS A 320 20.11 -23.86 8.55
N ILE A 321 21.31 -23.46 8.93
CA ILE A 321 22.22 -22.75 8.05
C ILE A 321 23.52 -23.52 7.91
N LYS A 322 23.96 -23.67 6.66
CA LYS A 322 25.28 -24.18 6.32
C LYS A 322 26.07 -23.10 5.60
N ILE A 323 27.25 -22.80 6.13
CA ILE A 323 28.25 -21.96 5.46
C ILE A 323 29.30 -22.90 4.83
N PRO A 324 29.28 -23.11 3.50
CA PRO A 324 30.16 -24.09 2.84
C PRO A 324 31.65 -23.81 3.06
N GLU A 325 32.07 -22.55 3.18
CA GLU A 325 33.48 -22.20 3.42
C GLU A 325 33.99 -22.63 4.81
N LYS A 326 33.11 -22.89 5.77
CA LYS A 326 33.47 -23.20 7.16
C LYS A 326 32.88 -24.49 7.72
N ASN A 327 31.99 -25.19 6.99
CA ASN A 327 31.27 -26.39 7.45
C ASN A 327 30.70 -26.22 8.88
N LEU A 328 29.78 -25.28 9.03
CA LEU A 328 29.14 -24.99 10.32
C LEU A 328 27.63 -25.09 10.19
N GLU A 329 27.02 -25.76 11.15
CA GLU A 329 25.57 -25.82 11.36
C GLU A 329 25.26 -24.97 12.60
N PHE A 330 24.55 -23.87 12.40
CA PHE A 330 24.27 -22.92 13.46
C PHE A 330 22.92 -23.20 14.13
N SER A 331 22.80 -22.87 15.42
CA SER A 331 21.64 -23.25 16.25
C SER A 331 20.54 -22.20 16.32
N GLU A 332 20.86 -20.92 16.12
CA GLU A 332 19.90 -19.82 16.11
C GLU A 332 20.21 -18.88 14.95
N VAL A 333 19.15 -18.36 14.36
CA VAL A 333 19.18 -17.59 13.11
C VAL A 333 18.17 -16.48 13.22
N GLU A 334 18.57 -15.29 12.79
CA GLU A 334 17.73 -14.12 12.60
C GLU A 334 17.80 -13.74 11.13
N ILE A 335 16.69 -13.89 10.43
CA ILE A 335 16.58 -13.48 9.03
C ILE A 335 15.75 -12.20 8.99
N ALA A 336 16.34 -11.16 8.42
CA ALA A 336 15.63 -10.00 7.89
C ALA A 336 15.78 -10.00 6.36
N THR A 337 14.96 -9.21 5.69
CA THR A 337 14.86 -9.15 4.22
C THR A 337 16.19 -8.86 3.51
N HIS A 338 17.16 -8.24 4.20
CA HIS A 338 18.46 -7.85 3.66
C HIS A 338 19.65 -8.24 4.53
N SER A 339 19.40 -8.87 5.66
CA SER A 339 20.47 -9.29 6.57
C SER A 339 20.14 -10.60 7.21
N LEU A 340 21.18 -11.37 7.44
CA LEU A 340 21.14 -12.63 8.14
C LEU A 340 22.06 -12.48 9.35
N LYS A 341 21.54 -12.66 10.55
CA LYS A 341 22.32 -12.78 11.77
C LYS A 341 22.30 -14.24 12.21
N VAL A 342 23.47 -14.78 12.55
CA VAL A 342 23.63 -16.17 12.93
C VAL A 342 24.42 -16.23 14.23
N TRP A 343 24.00 -17.04 15.20
CA TRP A 343 24.70 -17.16 16.47
C TRP A 343 25.48 -18.46 16.58
N ASP A 344 26.71 -18.36 17.11
CA ASP A 344 27.53 -19.52 17.46
C ASP A 344 28.22 -19.34 18.82
N LYS A 345 28.60 -20.47 19.43
CA LYS A 345 29.40 -20.52 20.65
C LYS A 345 30.90 -20.39 20.38
N GLY A 346 31.35 -20.73 19.16
CA GLY A 346 32.73 -20.60 18.74
C GLY A 346 33.04 -19.24 18.13
N TYR A 347 34.30 -18.82 18.22
CA TYR A 347 34.81 -17.66 17.49
C TYR A 347 35.15 -18.05 16.05
N LEU A 348 34.55 -17.34 15.10
CA LEU A 348 34.72 -17.56 13.66
C LEU A 348 35.33 -16.31 13.03
N SER A 349 36.40 -16.53 12.26
CA SER A 349 37.00 -15.48 11.45
C SER A 349 36.38 -15.47 10.07
N PHE A 350 35.77 -14.34 9.72
CA PHE A 350 35.35 -13.99 8.37
C PHE A 350 36.24 -12.86 7.86
N GLU A 351 36.56 -12.87 6.57
CA GLU A 351 37.21 -11.73 5.94
C GLU A 351 36.19 -10.62 5.72
N ASP A 352 36.53 -9.41 6.20
CA ASP A 352 35.68 -8.24 6.01
C ASP A 352 35.38 -8.03 4.53
N ASN A 353 34.11 -7.80 4.24
CA ASN A 353 33.61 -7.53 2.91
C ASN A 353 33.75 -8.67 1.88
N LYS A 354 34.23 -9.86 2.26
CA LYS A 354 34.26 -11.01 1.36
C LYS A 354 32.84 -11.49 1.08
N GLN A 355 32.56 -11.74 -0.20
CA GLN A 355 31.31 -12.37 -0.64
C GLN A 355 31.46 -13.88 -0.64
N PHE A 356 30.46 -14.58 -0.12
CA PHE A 356 30.37 -16.04 -0.19
C PHE A 356 28.92 -16.48 -0.10
N GLN A 357 28.69 -17.76 -0.36
CA GLN A 357 27.36 -18.36 -0.35
C GLN A 357 27.03 -18.97 1.00
N ILE A 358 25.76 -18.86 1.39
CA ILE A 358 25.17 -19.52 2.55
C ILE A 358 23.99 -20.35 2.05
N GLU A 359 23.85 -21.55 2.58
CA GLU A 359 22.71 -22.44 2.32
C GLU A 359 21.78 -22.41 3.53
N ILE A 360 20.50 -22.10 3.31
CA ILE A 360 19.43 -22.09 4.31
C ILE A 360 18.49 -23.25 4.01
N TYR A 361 18.16 -24.02 5.05
CA TYR A 361 17.24 -25.16 5.00
C TYR A 361 16.12 -24.91 6.01
N TYR A 362 14.85 -25.07 5.59
CA TYR A 362 13.70 -24.89 6.46
C TYR A 362 12.62 -25.93 6.15
N LYS A 363 12.27 -26.75 7.15
CA LYS A 363 11.34 -27.90 7.00
C LYS A 363 11.68 -28.79 5.79
N ASP A 364 10.66 -29.25 5.05
CA ASP A 364 10.74 -30.11 3.86
C ASP A 364 10.97 -29.32 2.55
N GLU A 365 11.16 -27.99 2.62
CA GLU A 365 11.40 -27.18 1.42
C GLU A 365 12.83 -27.34 0.86
N ASP A 366 12.96 -27.06 -0.44
CA ASP A 366 14.25 -27.02 -1.14
C ASP A 366 15.24 -26.05 -0.49
N LYS A 367 16.52 -26.44 -0.57
CA LYS A 367 17.67 -25.60 -0.19
C LYS A 367 17.61 -24.21 -0.83
N LEU A 368 17.66 -23.16 -0.01
CA LEU A 368 17.85 -21.78 -0.46
C LEU A 368 19.34 -21.42 -0.39
N THR A 369 19.98 -21.16 -1.53
CA THR A 369 21.34 -20.62 -1.57
C THR A 369 21.30 -19.11 -1.74
N ILE A 370 21.94 -18.37 -0.84
CA ILE A 370 22.08 -16.91 -0.89
C ILE A 370 23.54 -16.47 -0.89
N ASN A 371 23.87 -15.47 -1.70
CA ASN A 371 25.10 -14.70 -1.67
C ASN A 371 24.99 -13.64 -0.58
N VAL A 372 25.98 -13.63 0.31
CA VAL A 372 26.05 -12.68 1.41
C VAL A 372 27.43 -12.04 1.49
N LYS A 373 27.51 -10.99 2.29
CA LYS A 373 28.73 -10.28 2.64
C LYS A 373 28.82 -10.16 4.15
N PHE A 374 29.92 -10.62 4.76
CA PHE A 374 30.12 -10.43 6.20
C PHE A 374 30.27 -8.94 6.53
N MET A 375 29.58 -8.51 7.60
CA MET A 375 29.54 -7.11 8.01
C MET A 375 30.22 -6.89 9.37
N MET A 376 29.83 -7.65 10.39
CA MET A 376 30.34 -7.45 11.76
C MET A 376 30.01 -8.64 12.67
N ILE A 377 30.73 -8.73 13.79
CA ILE A 377 30.36 -9.54 14.96
C ILE A 377 29.63 -8.62 15.96
N ARG A 378 28.55 -9.12 16.56
CA ARG A 378 27.92 -8.55 17.76
C ARG A 378 28.15 -9.51 18.92
N ASP A 379 28.94 -9.09 19.90
CA ASP A 379 29.17 -9.87 21.11
C ASP A 379 27.94 -9.79 22.03
N GLU A 380 27.33 -10.94 22.31
CA GLU A 380 26.30 -11.11 23.33
C GLU A 380 26.85 -12.09 24.39
N VAL A 381 26.38 -11.98 25.64
CA VAL A 381 27.06 -12.51 26.84
C VAL A 381 27.46 -14.00 26.74
N GLU A 382 26.72 -14.83 26.00
CA GLU A 382 26.95 -16.28 25.86
C GLU A 382 27.13 -16.78 24.42
N LEU A 383 26.94 -15.92 23.40
CA LEU A 383 26.96 -16.27 21.99
C LEU A 383 27.55 -15.11 21.15
N GLN A 384 28.26 -15.45 20.08
CA GLN A 384 28.69 -14.46 19.10
C GLN A 384 27.69 -14.40 17.94
N GLY A 385 27.13 -13.22 17.70
CA GLY A 385 26.22 -12.96 16.58
C GLY A 385 26.97 -12.46 15.36
N TYR A 386 27.02 -13.26 14.29
CA TYR A 386 27.62 -12.90 13.01
C TYR A 386 26.58 -12.27 12.11
N VAL A 387 26.79 -11.01 11.72
CA VAL A 387 25.87 -10.28 10.84
C VAL A 387 26.39 -10.32 9.40
N PHE A 388 25.56 -10.84 8.52
CA PHE A 388 25.77 -10.90 7.09
C PHE A 388 24.75 -10.01 6.38
N LYS A 389 25.20 -9.25 5.38
CA LYS A 389 24.32 -8.55 4.44
C LYS A 389 24.01 -9.49 3.27
N ILE A 390 22.74 -9.69 2.98
CA ILE A 390 22.31 -10.44 1.79
C ILE A 390 22.54 -9.56 0.57
N THR A 391 23.27 -10.07 -0.43
CA THR A 391 23.63 -9.32 -1.64
C THR A 391 22.83 -9.74 -2.87
N ASP A 392 22.12 -10.86 -2.81
CA ASP A 392 21.20 -11.24 -3.89
C ASP A 392 20.07 -10.24 -4.03
N LYS A 393 19.82 -9.88 -5.29
CA LYS A 393 18.66 -9.09 -5.71
C LYS A 393 17.82 -9.83 -6.75
N VAL A 394 18.06 -11.13 -6.92
CA VAL A 394 17.31 -11.95 -7.88
C VAL A 394 15.89 -12.15 -7.34
N PRO A 395 14.83 -11.81 -8.09
CA PRO A 395 13.44 -11.86 -7.59
C PRO A 395 13.05 -13.20 -6.95
N ASP A 396 13.43 -14.34 -7.54
CA ASP A 396 13.11 -15.66 -6.98
C ASP A 396 13.77 -15.93 -5.62
N ILE A 397 15.00 -15.44 -5.43
CA ILE A 397 15.71 -15.55 -4.16
C ILE A 397 15.04 -14.65 -3.12
N VAL A 398 14.70 -13.42 -3.50
CA VAL A 398 13.99 -12.45 -2.65
C VAL A 398 12.64 -13.00 -2.19
N LYS A 399 11.86 -13.61 -3.11
CA LYS A 399 10.60 -14.29 -2.78
C LYS A 399 10.78 -15.40 -1.75
N LYS A 400 11.81 -16.26 -1.91
CA LYS A 400 12.11 -17.33 -0.95
C LYS A 400 12.50 -16.77 0.42
N ILE A 401 13.28 -15.68 0.48
CA ILE A 401 13.61 -15.00 1.75
C ILE A 401 12.34 -14.49 2.44
N TYR A 402 11.41 -13.87 1.71
CA TYR A 402 10.14 -13.42 2.29
C TYR A 402 9.30 -14.59 2.84
N ARG A 403 9.21 -15.72 2.14
CA ARG A 403 8.49 -16.90 2.68
C ARG A 403 9.08 -17.36 3.99
N LEU A 404 10.41 -17.38 4.10
CA LEU A 404 11.12 -17.73 5.33
C LEU A 404 10.84 -16.73 6.46
N VAL A 405 10.97 -15.42 6.18
CA VAL A 405 10.77 -14.33 7.17
C VAL A 405 9.30 -14.21 7.61
N TYR A 406 8.34 -14.64 6.80
CA TYR A 406 6.92 -14.55 7.13
C TYR A 406 6.26 -15.90 7.40
N LEU A 407 7.01 -17.00 7.36
CA LEU A 407 6.52 -18.37 7.58
C LEU A 407 5.28 -18.68 6.71
N VAL A 408 5.34 -18.25 5.45
CA VAL A 408 4.28 -18.51 4.46
C VAL A 408 4.56 -19.87 3.84
N ASP A 409 3.59 -20.78 3.93
CA ASP A 409 3.67 -22.12 3.35
C ASP A 409 3.62 -22.08 1.81
#